data_AF-A0A2G5VMD3-F1
#
_entry.id   AF-A0A2G5VMD3-F1
#
_cell.length_a   1.000
_cell.length_b   1.000
_cell.length_c   1.000
_cell.angle_alpha   90.00
_cell.angle_beta   90.00
_cell.angle_gamma   90.00
#
_symmetry.space_group_name_H-M   'P 1'
#
loop_
_entity.id
_entity.type
_entity.pdbx_description
1 polymer ?
#
loop_
_entity_poly.entity_id
_entity_poly.type
_entity_poly.pdbx_seq_one_letter_code
_entity_poly.pdbx_strand_id
1 'polypeptide(L)'
;MELADGGALDSALTKQKFPMVKKYELIRQAACGIAYCHEQNLMHRDVAARNCLYGGGQVKIADFGLSREGDKYVMNLKKKVPIRWLPPETISGGLYTPKTDVFAFGIMAWEITEDGKEPYPGMKVIEVAMNVMKGYRMTFSAEVNAEFAAYITVDFLDF
;
A
#
# COMPACT_ATOMS: atom_id res chain seq x y z
N MET A 1 0.47 -13.83 -20.56
CA MET A 1 0.97 -13.30 -19.27
C MET A 1 2.46 -13.11 -19.43
N GLU A 2 2.93 -11.86 -19.44
CA GLU A 2 4.37 -11.61 -19.29
C GLU A 2 4.82 -12.21 -17.96
N LEU A 3 5.87 -13.04 -17.97
CA LEU A 3 6.39 -13.64 -16.75
C LEU A 3 6.91 -12.52 -15.84
N ALA A 4 6.31 -12.36 -14.66
CA ALA A 4 6.93 -11.66 -13.55
C ALA A 4 7.98 -12.58 -12.94
N ASP A 5 9.15 -12.64 -13.56
CA ASP A 5 10.28 -13.48 -13.17
C ASP A 5 10.82 -13.20 -11.76
N GLY A 6 10.53 -12.01 -11.20
CA GLY A 6 10.85 -11.64 -9.82
C GLY A 6 9.80 -12.05 -8.77
N GLY A 7 8.61 -12.50 -9.17
CA GLY A 7 7.52 -12.87 -8.26
C GLY A 7 6.88 -11.67 -7.56
N ALA A 8 6.41 -11.86 -6.32
CA ALA A 8 5.84 -10.78 -5.52
C ALA A 8 6.89 -9.72 -5.15
N LEU A 9 6.50 -8.45 -5.17
CA LEU A 9 7.43 -7.33 -5.00
C LEU A 9 8.06 -7.29 -3.60
N ASP A 10 7.33 -7.63 -2.54
CA ASP A 10 7.87 -7.77 -1.18
C ASP A 10 9.03 -8.78 -1.12
N SER A 11 8.86 -9.91 -1.80
CA SER A 11 9.84 -10.96 -1.93
C SER A 11 11.03 -10.53 -2.78
N ALA A 12 10.81 -9.72 -3.82
CA ALA A 12 11.90 -9.15 -4.61
C ALA A 12 12.73 -8.13 -3.80
N LEU A 13 12.07 -7.25 -3.03
CA LEU A 13 12.70 -6.23 -2.18
C LEU A 13 13.58 -6.85 -1.08
N THR A 14 13.15 -7.98 -0.52
CA THR A 14 13.93 -8.69 0.51
C THR A 14 15.11 -9.48 -0.06
N LYS A 15 15.02 -9.95 -1.31
CA LYS A 15 16.08 -10.73 -1.97
C LYS A 15 17.19 -9.86 -2.56
N GLN A 16 16.91 -8.62 -2.95
CA GLN A 16 17.89 -7.72 -3.53
C GLN A 16 17.67 -6.27 -3.10
N LYS A 17 18.77 -5.55 -2.89
CA LYS A 17 18.76 -4.13 -2.61
C LYS A 17 18.59 -3.34 -3.90
N PHE A 18 17.57 -2.50 -3.96
CA PHE A 18 17.36 -1.56 -5.05
C PHE A 18 17.89 -0.17 -4.68
N PRO A 19 18.57 0.55 -5.60
CA PRO A 19 18.85 1.97 -5.42
C PRO A 19 17.56 2.76 -5.19
N MET A 20 17.61 3.82 -4.39
CA MET A 20 16.41 4.61 -4.05
C MET A 20 15.70 5.19 -5.28
N VAL A 21 16.47 5.59 -6.32
CA VAL A 21 15.90 6.04 -7.61
C VAL A 21 15.02 4.95 -8.24
N LYS A 22 15.46 3.69 -8.19
CA LYS A 22 14.67 2.56 -8.71
C LYS A 22 13.42 2.35 -7.87
N LYS A 23 13.53 2.44 -6.54
CA LYS A 23 12.38 2.34 -5.63
C LYS A 23 11.31 3.38 -5.94
N TYR A 24 11.68 4.64 -6.19
CA TYR A 24 10.74 5.69 -6.61
C TYR A 24 10.10 5.40 -7.97
N GLU A 25 10.85 4.83 -8.92
CA GLU A 25 10.29 4.39 -10.19
C GLU A 25 9.22 3.29 -9.99
N LEU A 26 9.50 2.30 -9.13
CA LEU A 26 8.55 1.22 -8.81
C LEU A 26 7.27 1.78 -8.14
N ILE A 27 7.42 2.71 -7.20
CA ILE A 27 6.30 3.40 -6.54
C ILE A 27 5.44 4.13 -7.57
N ARG A 28 6.07 4.85 -8.51
CA ARG A 28 5.36 5.56 -9.59
C ARG A 28 4.58 4.59 -10.49
N GLN A 29 5.17 3.46 -10.87
CA GLN A 29 4.49 2.45 -11.69
C GLN A 29 3.28 1.85 -10.97
N ALA A 30 3.42 1.55 -9.67
CA ALA A 30 2.31 1.07 -8.85
C ALA A 30 1.18 2.11 -8.73
N ALA A 31 1.53 3.38 -8.54
CA ALA A 31 0.56 4.49 -8.52
C ALA A 31 -0.24 4.57 -9.83
N CYS A 32 0.43 4.47 -10.99
CA CYS A 32 -0.24 4.43 -12.29
C CYS A 32 -1.20 3.24 -12.41
N GLY A 33 -0.80 2.05 -11.92
CA GLY A 33 -1.66 0.86 -11.94
C GLY A 33 -2.91 1.01 -11.07
N ILE A 34 -2.78 1.58 -9.87
CA ILE A 34 -3.91 1.84 -8.97
C ILE A 34 -4.82 2.92 -9.55
N ALA A 35 -4.26 4.01 -10.07
CA ALA A 35 -5.02 5.07 -10.73
C ALA A 35 -5.85 4.51 -11.89
N TYR A 36 -5.27 3.63 -12.72
CA TYR A 36 -6.00 2.95 -13.78
C TYR A 36 -7.17 2.10 -13.24
N CYS A 37 -6.98 1.37 -12.12
CA CYS A 37 -8.08 0.63 -11.50
C CYS A 37 -9.23 1.57 -11.11
N HIS A 38 -8.92 2.71 -10.49
CA HIS A 38 -9.92 3.70 -10.08
C HIS A 38 -10.63 4.34 -11.28
N GLU A 39 -9.91 4.62 -12.38
CA GLU A 39 -10.50 5.08 -13.64
C GLU A 39 -11.50 4.06 -14.23
N GLN A 40 -11.27 2.78 -14.00
CA GLN A 40 -12.20 1.70 -14.37
C GLN A 40 -13.29 1.45 -13.30
N ASN A 41 -13.48 2.39 -12.35
CA ASN A 41 -14.43 2.28 -11.24
C ASN A 41 -14.22 1.00 -10.39
N LEU A 42 -12.96 0.59 -10.21
CA LEU A 42 -12.56 -0.61 -9.49
C LEU A 42 -11.66 -0.27 -8.29
N MET A 43 -12.15 -0.54 -7.08
CA MET A 43 -11.33 -0.52 -5.86
C MET A 43 -10.57 -1.84 -5.70
N HIS A 44 -9.28 -1.80 -5.42
CA HIS A 44 -8.45 -2.98 -5.19
C HIS A 44 -8.72 -3.61 -3.82
N ARG A 45 -8.80 -2.79 -2.76
CA ARG A 45 -9.08 -3.14 -1.36
C ARG A 45 -8.03 -3.98 -0.64
N ASP A 46 -6.91 -4.26 -1.29
CA ASP A 46 -5.76 -4.96 -0.72
C ASP A 46 -4.44 -4.50 -1.37
N VAL A 47 -4.25 -3.18 -1.48
CA VAL A 47 -2.99 -2.61 -1.99
C VAL A 47 -1.88 -2.87 -0.96
N ALA A 48 -0.85 -3.59 -1.37
CA ALA A 48 0.34 -3.89 -0.58
C ALA A 48 1.47 -4.39 -1.51
N ALA A 49 2.73 -4.33 -1.06
CA ALA A 49 3.85 -4.81 -1.87
C ALA A 49 3.72 -6.31 -2.23
N ARG A 50 3.17 -7.15 -1.34
CA ARG A 50 2.89 -8.58 -1.62
C ARG A 50 1.90 -8.81 -2.78
N ASN A 51 1.05 -7.82 -3.06
CA ASN A 51 0.03 -7.86 -4.11
C ASN A 51 0.47 -7.06 -5.35
N CYS A 52 1.78 -6.86 -5.48
CA CYS A 52 2.42 -6.36 -6.69
C CYS A 52 3.35 -7.45 -7.24
N LEU A 53 3.36 -7.63 -8.55
CA LEU A 53 4.31 -8.51 -9.23
C LEU A 53 5.46 -7.70 -9.80
N TYR A 54 6.69 -8.18 -9.59
CA TYR A 54 7.91 -7.58 -10.12
C TYR A 54 8.53 -8.48 -11.19
N GLY A 55 8.91 -7.88 -12.33
CA GLY A 55 9.67 -8.57 -13.36
C GLY A 55 10.09 -7.64 -14.48
N GLY A 56 11.23 -7.91 -15.13
CA GLY A 56 11.77 -7.05 -16.19
C GLY A 56 11.97 -5.58 -15.79
N GLY A 57 12.18 -5.30 -14.49
CA GLY A 57 12.29 -3.93 -13.97
C GLY A 57 10.97 -3.18 -13.83
N GLN A 58 9.82 -3.86 -13.98
CA GLN A 58 8.48 -3.29 -13.86
C GLN A 58 7.70 -3.86 -12.68
N VAL A 59 6.77 -3.08 -12.14
CA VAL A 59 5.77 -3.47 -11.15
C VAL A 59 4.38 -3.45 -11.76
N LYS A 60 3.60 -4.49 -11.48
CA LYS A 60 2.19 -4.62 -11.90
C LYS A 60 1.32 -4.96 -10.70
N ILE A 61 0.18 -4.28 -10.57
CA ILE A 61 -0.82 -4.57 -9.54
C ILE A 61 -1.43 -5.95 -9.81
N ALA A 62 -1.60 -6.74 -8.76
CA ALA A 62 -2.08 -8.11 -8.83
C ALA A 62 -2.95 -8.45 -7.61
N ASP A 63 -3.55 -9.64 -7.63
CA ASP A 63 -4.50 -10.14 -6.62
C ASP A 63 -5.73 -9.24 -6.42
N PHE A 64 -6.61 -9.30 -7.42
CA PHE A 64 -7.91 -8.64 -7.41
C PHE A 64 -8.98 -9.44 -6.64
N GLY A 65 -8.61 -10.45 -5.84
CA GLY A 65 -9.57 -11.34 -5.16
C GLY A 65 -10.49 -10.62 -4.17
N LEU A 66 -10.06 -9.47 -3.65
CA LEU A 66 -10.87 -8.60 -2.77
C LEU A 66 -11.46 -7.38 -3.48
N SER A 67 -11.16 -7.19 -4.76
CA SER A 67 -11.58 -6.02 -5.52
C SER A 67 -13.09 -5.89 -5.60
N ARG A 68 -13.55 -4.64 -5.75
CA ARG A 68 -14.97 -4.31 -5.91
C ARG A 68 -15.15 -3.16 -6.87
N GLU A 69 -16.11 -3.32 -7.78
CA GLU A 69 -16.62 -2.22 -8.59
C GLU A 69 -17.41 -1.24 -7.70
N GLY A 70 -17.32 0.04 -8.04
CA GLY A 70 -17.99 1.14 -7.34
C GLY A 70 -17.04 2.04 -6.55
N ASP A 71 -17.62 3.10 -6.01
CA ASP A 71 -16.94 4.16 -5.26
C ASP A 71 -17.08 4.01 -3.74
N LYS A 72 -17.98 3.12 -3.29
CA LYS A 72 -18.26 2.89 -1.87
C LYS A 72 -18.69 1.45 -1.60
N TYR A 73 -18.11 0.86 -0.56
CA TYR A 73 -18.49 -0.46 -0.06
C TYR A 73 -18.37 -0.52 1.46
N VAL A 74 -19.39 -1.05 2.14
CA VAL A 74 -19.35 -1.25 3.60
C VAL A 74 -19.21 -2.73 3.89
N MET A 75 -18.08 -3.13 4.48
CA MET A 75 -17.81 -4.51 4.84
C MET A 75 -18.35 -4.86 6.22
N ASN A 76 -18.81 -6.10 6.38
CA ASN A 76 -19.00 -6.70 7.69
C ASN A 76 -17.65 -6.86 8.43
N LEU A 77 -17.49 -6.18 9.55
CA LEU A 77 -16.28 -6.15 10.39
C LEU A 77 -15.82 -7.52 10.94
N LYS A 78 -16.66 -8.57 10.86
CA LYS A 78 -16.27 -9.93 11.28
C LYS A 78 -15.31 -10.61 10.29
N LYS A 79 -15.13 -10.05 9.09
CA LYS A 79 -14.21 -10.60 8.09
C LYS A 79 -12.75 -10.25 8.46
N LYS A 80 -11.84 -11.19 8.21
CA LYS A 80 -10.40 -10.93 8.33
C LYS A 80 -9.99 -9.93 7.24
N VAL A 81 -9.25 -8.90 7.62
CA VAL A 81 -8.81 -7.81 6.74
C VAL A 81 -7.36 -7.40 7.06
N PRO A 82 -6.63 -6.80 6.11
CA PRO A 82 -5.22 -6.45 6.27
C PRO A 82 -5.04 -5.14 7.09
N ILE A 83 -5.35 -5.18 8.39
CA ILE A 83 -5.42 -4.00 9.29
C ILE A 83 -4.25 -3.00 9.14
N ARG A 84 -3.01 -3.47 8.95
CA ARG A 84 -1.84 -2.57 8.82
C ARG A 84 -1.90 -1.65 7.60
N TRP A 85 -2.68 -1.98 6.58
CA TRP A 85 -2.83 -1.17 5.36
C TRP A 85 -4.13 -0.35 5.33
N LEU A 86 -4.95 -0.41 6.40
CA LEU A 86 -6.27 0.21 6.39
C LEU A 86 -6.27 1.60 7.05
N PRO A 87 -7.05 2.54 6.48
CA PRO A 87 -7.29 3.84 7.08
C PRO A 87 -8.27 3.73 8.28
N PRO A 88 -8.34 4.75 9.13
CA PRO A 88 -9.15 4.72 10.36
C PRO A 88 -10.65 4.48 10.13
N GLU A 89 -11.24 5.02 9.06
CA GLU A 89 -12.66 4.81 8.71
C GLU A 89 -12.97 3.38 8.27
N THR A 90 -12.00 2.69 7.65
CA THR A 90 -12.14 1.28 7.32
C THR A 90 -11.94 0.40 8.55
N ILE A 91 -10.99 0.73 9.43
CA ILE A 91 -10.76 0.00 10.69
C ILE A 91 -11.99 0.08 11.61
N SER A 92 -12.56 1.27 11.75
CA SER A 92 -13.67 1.53 12.68
C SER A 92 -15.04 1.12 12.15
N GLY A 93 -15.30 1.38 10.87
CA GLY A 93 -16.64 1.24 10.27
C GLY A 93 -16.73 0.28 9.08
N GLY A 94 -15.61 -0.29 8.63
CA GLY A 94 -15.59 -1.15 7.45
C GLY A 94 -15.88 -0.41 6.14
N LEU A 95 -15.76 0.92 6.14
CA LEU A 95 -15.99 1.76 4.96
C LEU A 95 -14.79 1.67 4.01
N TYR A 96 -15.02 1.19 2.81
CA TYR A 96 -14.08 1.21 1.69
C TYR A 96 -14.54 2.23 0.65
N THR A 97 -13.59 3.03 0.17
CA THR A 97 -13.71 3.93 -0.98
C THR A 97 -12.40 3.88 -1.77
N PRO A 98 -12.28 4.51 -2.96
CA PRO A 98 -10.99 4.65 -3.63
C PRO A 98 -9.89 5.25 -2.73
N LYS A 99 -10.25 6.09 -1.75
CA LYS A 99 -9.32 6.65 -0.76
C LYS A 99 -8.71 5.59 0.16
N THR A 100 -9.38 4.46 0.35
CA THR A 100 -8.83 3.31 1.09
C THR A 100 -7.61 2.73 0.37
N ASP A 101 -7.65 2.63 -0.97
CA ASP A 101 -6.50 2.19 -1.75
C ASP A 101 -5.38 3.24 -1.74
N VAL A 102 -5.71 4.52 -1.70
CA VAL A 102 -4.75 5.63 -1.58
C VAL A 102 -4.00 5.58 -0.24
N PHE A 103 -4.70 5.31 0.87
CA PHE A 103 -4.06 5.11 2.16
C PHE A 103 -3.11 3.91 2.14
N ALA A 104 -3.62 2.77 1.63
CA ALA A 104 -2.84 1.55 1.51
C ALA A 104 -1.62 1.71 0.58
N PHE A 105 -1.73 2.54 -0.48
CA PHE A 105 -0.62 2.92 -1.34
C PHE A 105 0.49 3.64 -0.57
N GLY A 106 0.17 4.53 0.38
CA GLY A 106 1.18 5.18 1.22
C GLY A 106 1.95 4.18 2.08
N ILE A 107 1.27 3.17 2.62
CA ILE A 107 1.91 2.06 3.35
C ILE A 107 2.78 1.22 2.41
N MET A 108 2.31 0.93 1.20
CA MET A 108 3.09 0.22 0.19
C MET A 108 4.33 0.99 -0.26
N ALA A 109 4.25 2.32 -0.40
CA ALA A 109 5.40 3.16 -0.68
C ALA A 109 6.46 3.04 0.43
N TRP A 110 6.02 2.99 1.69
CA TRP A 110 6.90 2.70 2.82
C TRP A 110 7.54 1.31 2.72
N GLU A 111 6.77 0.26 2.41
CA GLU A 111 7.30 -1.08 2.18
C GLU A 111 8.41 -1.07 1.12
N ILE A 112 8.20 -0.38 -0.01
CA ILE A 112 9.18 -0.30 -1.10
C ILE A 112 10.44 0.47 -0.66
N THR A 113 10.29 1.61 0.02
CA THR A 113 11.44 2.38 0.52
C THR A 113 12.25 1.61 1.56
N GLU A 114 11.59 0.79 2.36
CA GLU A 114 12.17 0.06 3.49
C GLU A 114 12.51 -1.40 3.18
N ASP A 115 12.69 -1.75 1.91
CA ASP A 115 13.13 -3.08 1.45
C ASP A 115 12.18 -4.23 1.84
N GLY A 116 10.88 -4.00 1.78
CA GLY A 116 9.85 -5.02 2.01
C GLY A 116 9.66 -5.38 3.49
N LYS A 117 10.11 -4.53 4.42
CA LYS A 117 9.83 -4.70 5.85
C LYS A 117 8.32 -4.73 6.12
N GLU A 118 7.92 -5.46 7.16
CA GLU A 118 6.53 -5.43 7.65
C GLU A 118 6.19 -4.01 8.14
N PRO A 119 5.07 -3.41 7.69
CA PRO A 119 4.63 -2.10 8.18
C PRO A 119 4.40 -2.07 9.69
N TYR A 120 4.71 -0.92 10.31
CA TYR A 120 4.64 -0.68 11.75
C TYR A 120 5.51 -1.67 12.54
N PRO A 121 6.84 -1.63 12.33
CA PRO A 121 7.77 -2.58 12.94
C PRO A 121 7.68 -2.53 14.47
N GLY A 122 7.65 -3.71 15.09
CA GLY A 122 7.55 -3.84 16.55
C GLY A 122 6.13 -3.66 17.12
N MET A 123 5.13 -3.28 16.31
CA MET A 123 3.75 -3.16 16.75
C MET A 123 2.93 -4.40 16.39
N LYS A 124 2.10 -4.86 17.34
CA LYS A 124 1.03 -5.84 17.10
C LYS A 124 -0.11 -5.19 16.32
N VAL A 125 -0.89 -6.01 15.60
CA VAL A 125 -2.03 -5.54 14.79
C VAL A 125 -3.00 -4.65 15.58
N ILE A 126 -3.28 -4.98 16.84
CA ILE A 126 -4.17 -4.18 17.70
C ILE A 126 -3.57 -2.81 18.04
N GLU A 127 -2.26 -2.73 18.25
CA GLU A 127 -1.55 -1.49 18.54
C GLU A 127 -1.52 -0.59 17.30
N VAL A 128 -1.33 -1.19 16.11
CA VAL A 128 -1.43 -0.47 14.84
C VAL A 128 -2.81 0.14 14.69
N ALA A 129 -3.88 -0.63 14.86
CA ALA A 129 -5.24 -0.13 14.78
C ALA A 129 -5.48 1.06 15.72
N MET A 130 -5.08 0.93 16.99
CA MET A 130 -5.24 2.00 17.99
C MET A 130 -4.45 3.26 17.64
N ASN A 131 -3.21 3.12 17.18
CA ASN A 131 -2.34 4.26 16.87
C ASN A 131 -2.80 4.97 15.59
N VAL A 132 -3.15 4.23 14.54
CA VAL A 132 -3.68 4.80 13.28
C VAL A 132 -4.97 5.58 13.54
N MET A 133 -5.87 5.05 14.36
CA MET A 133 -7.10 5.75 14.78
C MET A 133 -6.83 7.02 15.61
N LYS A 134 -5.66 7.11 16.27
CA LYS A 134 -5.22 8.32 17.00
C LYS A 134 -4.45 9.31 16.12
N GLY A 135 -4.34 9.05 14.81
CA GLY A 135 -3.65 9.92 13.88
C GLY A 135 -2.14 9.64 13.74
N TYR A 136 -1.61 8.56 14.33
CA TYR A 136 -0.22 8.18 14.09
C TYR A 136 -0.01 7.85 12.61
N ARG A 137 1.15 8.26 12.08
CA ARG A 137 1.65 7.92 10.76
C ARG A 137 3.08 7.38 10.87
N MET A 138 3.38 6.39 10.06
CA MET A 138 4.66 5.69 10.10
C MET A 138 5.79 6.57 9.54
N THR A 139 6.92 6.57 10.22
CA THR A 139 8.10 7.34 9.83
C THR A 139 8.95 6.58 8.81
N PHE A 140 9.55 7.31 7.87
CA PHE A 140 10.49 6.77 6.89
C PHE A 140 11.93 6.85 7.42
N SER A 141 12.82 5.99 6.94
CA SER A 141 14.26 6.10 7.26
C SER A 141 14.87 7.38 6.70
N ALA A 142 16.00 7.80 7.26
CA ALA A 142 16.72 9.02 6.87
C ALA A 142 17.27 8.97 5.42
N GLU A 143 17.32 7.80 4.79
CA GLU A 143 17.72 7.63 3.39
C GLU A 143 16.63 8.08 2.41
N VAL A 144 15.38 8.14 2.87
CA VAL A 144 14.24 8.56 2.06
C VAL A 144 14.20 10.08 2.01
N ASN A 145 14.04 10.63 0.80
CA ASN A 145 13.85 12.07 0.61
C ASN A 145 12.72 12.60 1.52
N ALA A 146 13.00 13.67 2.27
CA ALA A 146 12.10 14.21 3.28
C ALA A 146 10.80 14.78 2.68
N GLU A 147 10.85 15.39 1.49
CA GLU A 147 9.67 15.90 0.79
C GLU A 147 8.77 14.75 0.35
N PHE A 148 9.35 13.67 -0.16
CA PHE A 148 8.60 12.46 -0.49
C PHE A 148 7.95 11.83 0.75
N ALA A 149 8.70 11.70 1.85
CA ALA A 149 8.18 11.17 3.10
C ALA A 149 7.04 12.03 3.66
N ALA A 150 7.19 13.36 3.63
CA ALA A 150 6.13 14.30 4.01
C ALA A 150 4.90 14.16 3.12
N TYR A 151 5.09 14.10 1.79
CA TYR A 151 4.01 13.95 0.82
C TYR A 151 3.17 12.69 1.08
N ILE A 152 3.82 11.54 1.36
CA ILE A 152 3.12 10.28 1.64
C ILE A 152 2.42 10.31 3.02
N THR A 153 2.93 11.06 3.99
CA THR A 153 2.42 11.03 5.38
C THR A 153 1.40 12.11 5.71
N VAL A 154 1.50 13.29 5.10
CA VAL A 154 0.71 14.49 5.42
C VAL A 154 -0.28 14.80 4.30
N ASP A 155 0.20 14.93 3.06
CA ASP A 155 -0.60 15.50 1.98
C ASP A 155 -1.53 14.48 1.31
N PHE A 156 -1.25 13.17 1.42
CA PHE A 156 -2.01 12.13 0.71
C PHE A 156 -3.23 11.59 1.48
N LEU A 157 -3.32 11.81 2.80
CA LEU A 157 -4.24 11.08 3.69
C LEU A 157 -5.32 11.95 4.37
N ASP A 158 -5.31 13.26 4.13
CA ASP A 158 -6.27 14.23 4.67
C ASP A 158 -7.43 14.56 3.69
N PHE A 159 -7.57 13.79 2.58
CA PHE A 159 -8.61 13.97 1.54
C PHE A 159 -9.65 12.86 1.48
#